data_AF-A0A455LA42-F1
#
_entry.id   AF-A0A455LA42-F1
#
_cell.length_a   1.000
_cell.length_b   1.000
_cell.length_c   1.000
_cell.angle_alpha   90.00
_cell.angle_beta   90.00
_cell.angle_gamma   90.00
#
_symmetry.space_group_name_H-M   'P 1'
#
loop_
_entity.id
_entity.type
_entity.pdbx_description
1 polymer ?
#
loop_
_entity_poly.entity_id
_entity_poly.type
_entity_poly.pdbx_seq_one_letter_code
_entity_poly.pdbx_strand_id
1 'polypeptide(L)'
;MKEIIEKHSLQSKSISRGDQPSLVLQLDNSDDGARLCKQASELTLQLRRLRGEDIDKLDLEELQKIESTLESGLSRVLEKKEQKIVEQINDLQQKGRMLMEENARLRNRISELHVDTIWEVDAANADPDNAENAVIDDGQSSECVSNVSNLGCSQDLNESADPSLKLGLPFSSMWK
;
A
#
# COMPACT_ATOMS: atom_id res chain seq x y z
N MET A 1 -8.58 71.42 -7.64
CA MET A 1 -9.32 70.90 -6.45
C MET A 1 -10.84 70.95 -6.66
N LYS A 2 -11.43 72.08 -7.11
CA LYS A 2 -12.88 72.17 -7.41
C LYS A 2 -13.34 71.15 -8.47
N GLU A 3 -12.59 70.98 -9.54
CA GLU A 3 -12.90 69.99 -10.61
C GLU A 3 -12.91 68.54 -10.11
N ILE A 4 -12.07 68.20 -9.13
CA ILE A 4 -12.00 66.84 -8.56
C ILE A 4 -13.24 66.56 -7.73
N ILE A 5 -13.67 67.54 -6.94
CA ILE A 5 -14.90 67.47 -6.12
C ILE A 5 -16.13 67.38 -7.02
N GLU A 6 -16.15 68.15 -8.11
CA GLU A 6 -17.23 68.13 -9.09
C GLU A 6 -17.32 66.78 -9.82
N LYS A 7 -16.18 66.18 -10.18
CA LYS A 7 -16.13 64.85 -10.80
C LYS A 7 -16.66 63.75 -9.89
N HIS A 8 -16.31 63.79 -8.60
CA HIS A 8 -16.84 62.85 -7.60
C HIS A 8 -18.33 63.07 -7.30
N SER A 9 -18.80 64.31 -7.32
CA SER A 9 -20.22 64.67 -7.20
C SER A 9 -21.06 64.13 -8.36
N LEU A 10 -20.53 64.18 -9.59
CA LEU A 10 -21.21 63.64 -10.77
C LEU A 10 -21.27 62.11 -10.74
N GLN A 11 -20.20 61.44 -10.30
CA GLN A 11 -20.16 59.98 -10.16
C GLN A 11 -21.05 59.46 -9.02
N SER A 12 -21.14 60.17 -7.89
CA SER A 12 -22.07 59.79 -6.81
C SER A 12 -23.54 59.95 -7.23
N LYS A 13 -23.84 60.94 -8.08
CA LYS A 13 -25.17 61.13 -8.69
C LYS A 13 -25.52 60.08 -9.74
N SER A 14 -24.53 59.44 -10.39
CA SER A 14 -24.78 58.30 -11.29
C SER A 14 -24.90 56.97 -10.53
N ILE A 15 -24.22 56.82 -9.39
CA ILE A 15 -24.31 55.63 -8.51
C ILE A 15 -25.64 55.59 -7.73
N SER A 16 -26.25 56.75 -7.46
CA SER A 16 -27.56 56.85 -6.78
C SER A 16 -28.77 56.61 -7.69
N ARG A 17 -28.60 56.44 -9.01
CA ARG A 17 -29.68 55.97 -9.88
C ARG A 17 -29.68 54.45 -9.84
N GLY A 18 -30.66 53.91 -9.12
CA GLY A 18 -30.90 52.49 -8.97
C GLY A 18 -31.00 51.74 -10.30
N ASP A 19 -30.78 50.43 -10.14
CA ASP A 19 -31.04 49.34 -11.09
C ASP A 19 -29.90 48.98 -12.06
N GLN A 20 -28.66 48.97 -11.58
CA GLN A 20 -27.66 48.04 -12.14
C GLN A 20 -27.57 46.79 -11.28
N PRO A 21 -27.95 45.61 -11.77
CA PRO A 21 -27.68 44.38 -11.04
C PRO A 21 -26.17 44.23 -10.89
N SER A 22 -25.76 44.09 -9.64
CA SER A 22 -24.42 43.71 -9.17
C SER A 22 -23.71 42.76 -10.15
N LEU A 23 -22.40 42.92 -10.34
CA LEU A 23 -21.57 41.96 -11.11
C LEU A 23 -21.75 40.51 -10.64
N VAL A 24 -22.20 40.29 -9.40
CA VAL A 24 -22.57 38.96 -8.84
C VAL A 24 -23.82 38.40 -9.53
N LEU A 25 -24.80 39.23 -9.89
CA LEU A 25 -25.98 38.85 -10.68
C LEU A 25 -25.67 38.70 -12.17
N GLN A 26 -24.57 39.27 -12.69
CA GLN A 26 -24.17 39.08 -14.09
C GLN A 26 -23.51 37.72 -14.32
N LEU A 27 -22.90 37.12 -13.29
CA LEU A 27 -22.38 35.76 -13.40
C LEU A 27 -23.52 34.72 -13.47
N ASP A 28 -24.65 35.02 -12.84
CA ASP A 28 -25.88 34.21 -12.86
C ASP A 28 -26.65 34.33 -14.19
N ASN A 29 -26.39 35.38 -14.97
CA ASN A 29 -26.93 35.62 -16.31
C ASN A 29 -25.91 35.34 -17.42
N SER A 30 -24.71 34.86 -17.09
CA SER A 30 -23.76 34.38 -18.09
C SER A 30 -24.21 32.99 -18.51
N ASP A 31 -24.55 32.81 -19.80
CA ASP A 31 -24.89 31.51 -20.38
C ASP A 31 -23.84 30.44 -20.05
N ASP A 32 -22.57 30.85 -19.91
CA ASP A 32 -21.48 29.98 -19.51
C ASP A 32 -21.59 29.50 -18.06
N GLY A 33 -22.02 30.35 -17.13
CA GLY A 33 -22.23 30.00 -15.72
C GLY A 33 -23.36 28.98 -15.57
N ALA A 34 -24.49 29.22 -16.22
CA ALA A 34 -25.62 28.30 -16.24
C ALA A 34 -25.23 26.94 -16.86
N ARG A 35 -24.45 26.95 -17.96
CA ARG A 35 -23.95 25.74 -18.60
C ARG A 35 -23.03 24.93 -17.69
N LEU A 36 -22.09 25.58 -16.99
CA LEU A 36 -21.18 24.92 -16.06
C LEU A 36 -21.93 24.32 -14.87
N CYS A 37 -22.90 25.04 -14.29
CA CYS A 37 -23.74 24.52 -13.21
C CYS A 37 -24.55 23.30 -13.64
N LYS A 38 -25.09 23.31 -14.87
CA LYS A 38 -25.77 22.14 -15.45
C LYS A 38 -24.82 20.95 -15.63
N GLN A 39 -23.61 21.18 -16.11
CA GLN A 39 -22.61 20.12 -16.25
C GLN A 39 -22.19 19.54 -14.89
N ALA A 40 -22.00 20.39 -13.88
CA ALA A 40 -21.64 19.97 -12.53
C ALA A 40 -22.73 19.12 -11.86
N SER A 41 -23.99 19.52 -12.02
CA SER A 41 -25.14 18.76 -11.51
C SER A 41 -25.29 17.41 -12.22
N GLU A 42 -25.10 17.36 -13.54
CA GLU A 42 -25.10 16.12 -14.32
C GLU A 42 -23.98 15.16 -13.85
N LEU A 43 -22.75 15.65 -13.72
CA LEU A 43 -21.63 14.82 -13.24
C LEU A 43 -21.86 14.33 -11.80
N THR A 44 -22.46 15.16 -10.95
CA THR A 44 -22.80 14.78 -9.57
C THR A 44 -23.85 13.67 -9.56
N LEU A 45 -24.87 13.77 -10.41
CA LEU A 45 -25.89 12.73 -10.58
C LEU A 45 -25.26 11.44 -11.11
N GLN A 46 -24.36 11.52 -12.09
CA GLN A 46 -23.64 10.36 -12.62
C GLN A 46 -22.79 9.67 -11.55
N LEU A 47 -22.03 10.44 -10.76
CA LEU A 47 -21.25 9.89 -9.64
C LEU A 47 -22.12 9.18 -8.62
N ARG A 48 -23.30 9.73 -8.34
CA ARG A 48 -24.27 9.14 -7.43
C ARG A 48 -24.82 7.81 -7.97
N ARG A 49 -25.18 7.78 -9.26
CA ARG A 49 -25.60 6.55 -9.95
C ARG A 49 -24.50 5.50 -9.94
N LEU A 50 -23.25 5.87 -10.19
CA LEU A 50 -22.09 4.96 -10.08
C LEU A 50 -21.88 4.42 -8.65
N ARG A 51 -22.38 5.11 -7.61
CA ARG A 51 -22.37 4.64 -6.22
C ARG A 51 -23.57 3.75 -5.87
N GLY A 52 -24.52 3.57 -6.78
CA GLY A 52 -25.73 2.79 -6.53
C GLY A 52 -26.89 3.58 -5.92
N GLU A 53 -26.89 4.92 -5.98
CA GLU A 53 -28.01 5.75 -5.54
C GLU A 53 -28.79 6.33 -6.76
N ASP A 54 -30.06 6.68 -6.59
CA ASP A 54 -30.98 7.13 -7.68
C ASP A 54 -31.11 6.13 -8.86
N ILE A 55 -31.03 4.83 -8.57
CA ILE A 55 -31.10 3.74 -9.55
C ILE A 55 -32.54 3.41 -9.96
N ASP A 56 -33.50 3.71 -9.10
CA ASP A 56 -34.95 3.52 -9.30
C ASP A 56 -35.52 4.28 -10.51
N LYS A 57 -34.78 5.29 -10.99
CA LYS A 57 -35.18 6.18 -12.10
C LYS A 57 -34.59 5.76 -13.45
N LEU A 58 -33.81 4.69 -13.48
CA LEU A 58 -33.10 4.21 -14.67
C LEU A 58 -33.88 3.11 -15.37
N ASP A 59 -33.74 3.04 -16.69
CA ASP A 59 -34.18 1.87 -17.45
C ASP A 59 -33.13 0.74 -17.40
N LEU A 60 -33.48 -0.42 -17.97
CA LEU A 60 -32.62 -1.59 -17.96
C LEU A 60 -31.30 -1.37 -18.74
N GLU A 61 -31.35 -0.61 -19.82
CA GLU A 61 -30.18 -0.35 -20.68
C GLU A 61 -29.20 0.60 -19.98
N GLU A 62 -29.71 1.65 -19.35
CA GLU A 62 -28.94 2.57 -18.53
C GLU A 62 -28.30 1.87 -17.32
N LEU A 63 -29.03 0.95 -16.69
CA LEU A 63 -28.52 0.15 -15.57
C LEU A 63 -27.38 -0.77 -16.03
N GLN A 64 -27.56 -1.47 -17.15
CA GLN A 64 -26.54 -2.33 -17.73
C GLN A 64 -25.27 -1.54 -18.13
N LYS A 65 -25.44 -0.30 -18.60
CA LYS A 65 -24.31 0.59 -18.92
C LYS A 65 -23.51 0.97 -17.67
N ILE A 66 -24.19 1.25 -16.56
CA ILE A 66 -23.53 1.55 -15.27
C ILE A 66 -22.76 0.32 -14.79
N GLU A 67 -23.40 -0.84 -14.81
CA GLU A 67 -22.79 -2.11 -14.42
C GLU A 67 -21.52 -2.39 -15.24
N SER A 68 -21.61 -2.33 -16.57
CA SER A 68 -20.46 -2.53 -17.46
C SER A 68 -19.32 -1.54 -17.19
N THR A 69 -19.66 -0.28 -16.90
CA THR A 69 -18.66 0.75 -16.57
C THR A 69 -17.96 0.44 -15.24
N LEU A 70 -18.73 0.01 -14.23
CA LEU A 70 -18.19 -0.37 -12.92
C LEU A 70 -17.34 -1.64 -13.00
N GLU A 71 -17.78 -2.66 -13.73
CA GLU A 71 -17.03 -3.90 -13.95
C GLU A 71 -15.69 -3.63 -14.65
N SER A 72 -15.70 -2.82 -15.72
CA SER A 72 -14.49 -2.42 -16.42
C SER A 72 -13.55 -1.62 -15.52
N GLY A 73 -14.09 -0.66 -14.76
CA GLY A 73 -13.32 0.13 -13.80
C GLY A 73 -12.69 -0.74 -12.70
N LEU A 74 -13.46 -1.66 -12.14
CA LEU A 74 -13.01 -2.60 -11.12
C LEU A 74 -11.92 -3.52 -11.64
N SER A 75 -12.11 -4.09 -12.84
CA SER A 75 -11.12 -4.96 -13.51
C SER A 75 -9.78 -4.26 -13.65
N ARG A 76 -9.78 -2.98 -14.11
CA ARG A 76 -8.55 -2.17 -14.22
C ARG A 76 -7.88 -1.90 -12.88
N VAL A 77 -8.67 -1.66 -11.82
CA VAL A 77 -8.14 -1.44 -10.47
C VAL A 77 -7.50 -2.72 -9.92
N LEU A 78 -8.16 -3.87 -10.13
CA LEU A 78 -7.65 -5.17 -9.71
C LEU A 78 -6.36 -5.52 -10.43
N GLU A 79 -6.32 -5.39 -11.76
CA GLU A 79 -5.12 -5.63 -12.57
C GLU A 79 -3.94 -4.77 -12.09
N LYS A 80 -4.17 -3.47 -11.89
CA LYS A 80 -3.13 -2.56 -11.40
C LYS A 80 -2.65 -2.92 -9.98
N LYS A 81 -3.57 -3.35 -9.11
CA LYS A 81 -3.22 -3.81 -7.76
C LYS A 81 -2.39 -5.09 -7.82
N GLU A 82 -2.79 -6.04 -8.65
CA GLU A 82 -2.09 -7.31 -8.85
C GLU A 82 -0.68 -7.09 -9.38
N GLN A 83 -0.54 -6.28 -10.44
CA GLN A 83 0.76 -5.92 -10.99
C GLN A 83 1.69 -5.33 -9.91
N LYS A 84 1.20 -4.39 -9.11
CA LYS A 84 1.97 -3.79 -8.02
C LYS A 84 2.41 -4.80 -6.97
N ILE A 85 1.53 -5.75 -6.62
CA ILE A 85 1.86 -6.80 -5.64
C ILE A 85 2.93 -7.73 -6.21
N VAL A 86 2.81 -8.14 -7.48
CA VAL A 86 3.81 -8.98 -8.16
C VAL A 86 5.17 -8.28 -8.22
N GLU A 87 5.20 -7.00 -8.56
CA GLU A 87 6.43 -6.19 -8.54
C GLU A 87 7.07 -6.19 -7.14
N GLN A 88 6.29 -5.96 -6.08
CA GLN A 88 6.79 -5.98 -4.70
C GLN A 88 7.32 -7.35 -4.28
N ILE A 89 6.65 -8.44 -4.68
CA ILE A 89 7.12 -9.81 -4.41
C ILE A 89 8.47 -10.03 -5.09
N ASN A 90 8.60 -9.67 -6.37
CA ASN A 90 9.83 -9.84 -7.13
C ASN A 90 11.00 -9.05 -6.51
N ASP A 91 10.76 -7.81 -6.13
CA ASP A 91 11.76 -6.95 -5.46
C ASP A 91 12.24 -7.58 -4.14
N LEU A 92 11.31 -8.08 -3.33
CA LEU A 92 11.63 -8.73 -2.06
C LEU A 92 12.38 -10.04 -2.26
N GLN A 93 11.98 -10.85 -3.24
CA GLN A 93 12.68 -12.09 -3.57
C GLN A 93 14.11 -11.82 -4.06
N GLN A 94 14.31 -10.78 -4.88
CA GLN A 94 15.65 -10.38 -5.33
C GLN A 94 16.52 -9.93 -4.15
N LYS A 95 15.98 -9.09 -3.25
CA LYS A 95 16.68 -8.68 -2.03
C LYS A 95 17.02 -9.87 -1.14
N GLY A 96 16.09 -10.81 -0.99
CA GLY A 96 16.32 -12.06 -0.26
C GLY A 96 17.48 -12.86 -0.83
N ARG A 97 17.54 -13.04 -2.17
CA ARG A 97 18.67 -13.72 -2.83
C ARG A 97 20.00 -13.03 -2.58
N MET A 98 20.07 -11.71 -2.79
CA MET A 98 21.30 -10.94 -2.56
C MET A 98 21.78 -11.04 -1.11
N LEU A 99 20.87 -10.97 -0.14
CA LEU A 99 21.21 -11.11 1.27
C LEU A 99 21.70 -12.52 1.60
N MET A 100 21.10 -13.55 1.01
CA MET A 100 21.50 -14.93 1.23
C MET A 100 22.89 -15.21 0.65
N GLU A 101 23.18 -14.69 -0.55
CA GLU A 101 24.51 -14.75 -1.18
C GLU A 101 25.56 -14.02 -0.34
N GLU A 102 25.26 -12.80 0.11
CA GLU A 102 26.17 -12.03 0.95
C GLU A 102 26.41 -12.69 2.31
N ASN A 103 25.36 -13.23 2.93
CA ASN A 103 25.48 -13.96 4.20
C ASN A 103 26.35 -15.21 4.03
N ALA A 104 26.18 -15.96 2.93
CA ALA A 104 27.03 -17.11 2.61
C ALA A 104 28.49 -16.69 2.40
N ARG A 105 28.74 -15.60 1.66
CA ARG A 105 30.07 -15.04 1.46
C ARG A 105 30.76 -14.67 2.78
N LEU A 106 30.03 -14.01 3.69
CA LEU A 106 30.54 -13.63 5.00
C LEU A 106 30.83 -14.85 5.88
N ARG A 107 29.96 -15.87 5.87
CA ARG A 107 30.18 -17.13 6.60
C ARG A 107 31.42 -17.87 6.10
N ASN A 108 31.62 -17.92 4.78
CA ASN A 108 32.82 -18.50 4.20
C ASN A 108 34.06 -17.72 4.64
N ARG A 109 34.01 -16.38 4.62
CA ARG A 109 35.13 -15.55 5.06
C ARG A 109 35.48 -15.73 6.54
N ILE A 110 34.48 -15.85 7.41
CA ILE A 110 34.69 -16.15 8.84
C ILE A 110 35.33 -17.54 8.99
N SER A 111 34.87 -18.52 8.23
CA SER A 111 35.42 -19.88 8.28
C SER A 111 36.88 -19.91 7.83
N GLU A 112 37.24 -19.19 6.75
CA GLU A 112 38.63 -19.01 6.31
C GLU A 112 39.51 -18.40 7.41
N LEU A 113 39.07 -17.29 8.02
CA LEU A 113 39.82 -16.63 9.09
C LEU A 113 39.96 -17.50 10.34
N HIS A 114 38.95 -18.31 10.67
CA HIS A 114 39.00 -19.22 11.81
C HIS A 114 39.99 -20.37 11.57
N VAL A 115 40.07 -20.88 10.34
CA VAL A 115 41.10 -21.86 9.93
C VAL A 115 42.50 -21.24 10.00
N ASP A 116 42.67 -20.00 9.51
CA ASP A 116 43.95 -19.29 9.60
C ASP A 116 44.38 -19.07 11.07
N THR A 117 43.43 -18.75 11.94
CA THR A 117 43.69 -18.55 13.38
C THR A 117 44.04 -19.88 14.08
N ILE A 118 43.37 -20.98 13.75
CA ILE A 118 43.68 -22.30 14.32
C ILE A 118 45.08 -22.77 13.89
N TRP A 119 45.46 -22.57 12.62
CA TRP A 119 46.82 -22.88 12.15
C TRP A 119 47.93 -22.04 12.82
N GLU A 120 47.65 -20.79 13.19
CA GLU A 120 48.61 -19.96 13.95
C GLU A 120 48.76 -20.41 15.42
N VAL A 121 47.66 -20.83 16.05
CA VAL A 121 47.65 -21.27 17.46
C VAL A 121 48.25 -22.67 17.62
N ASP A 122 48.02 -23.58 16.68
CA ASP A 122 48.62 -24.92 16.68
C ASP A 122 50.13 -24.89 16.40
N ALA A 123 50.61 -23.92 15.61
CA ALA A 123 52.05 -23.73 15.37
C ALA A 123 52.79 -23.15 16.59
N ALA A 124 52.09 -22.38 17.44
CA ALA A 124 52.67 -21.75 18.63
C ALA A 124 52.62 -22.62 19.91
N ASN A 125 51.78 -23.66 19.95
CA ASN A 125 51.58 -24.53 21.12
C ASN A 125 52.11 -25.97 20.96
N ALA A 126 52.92 -26.24 19.94
CA ALA A 126 53.58 -27.54 19.76
C ALA A 126 54.71 -27.73 20.80
N ASP A 127 54.33 -28.12 22.02
CA ASP A 127 55.23 -28.67 23.02
C ASP A 127 55.63 -30.10 22.58
N PRO A 128 56.93 -30.41 22.38
CA PRO A 128 57.35 -31.64 21.69
C PRO A 128 57.24 -32.93 22.52
N ASP A 129 56.82 -32.87 23.79
CA ASP A 129 56.99 -33.98 24.75
C ASP A 129 55.69 -34.65 25.26
N ASN A 130 54.50 -34.30 24.76
CA ASN A 130 53.25 -34.92 25.24
C ASN A 130 52.39 -35.52 24.10
N ALA A 131 52.93 -36.55 23.44
CA ALA A 131 52.26 -37.27 22.35
C ALA A 131 51.27 -38.36 22.80
N GLU A 132 50.99 -38.52 24.10
CA GLU A 132 50.12 -39.60 24.60
C GLU A 132 49.12 -39.11 25.67
N ASN A 133 48.28 -38.14 25.32
CA ASN A 133 46.90 -38.02 25.83
C ASN A 133 46.29 -36.70 25.36
N ALA A 134 45.69 -36.71 24.17
CA ALA A 134 44.61 -35.78 23.85
C ALA A 134 43.50 -36.63 23.25
N VAL A 135 42.67 -37.14 24.14
CA VAL A 135 41.34 -37.66 23.86
C VAL A 135 40.68 -36.69 22.88
N ILE A 136 40.22 -37.21 21.75
CA ILE A 136 39.27 -36.51 20.90
C ILE A 136 38.01 -36.37 21.75
N ASP A 137 37.90 -35.26 22.48
CA ASP A 137 36.64 -34.82 23.05
C ASP A 137 35.79 -34.41 21.86
N ASP A 138 35.02 -35.38 21.37
CA ASP A 138 33.92 -35.17 20.45
C ASP A 138 32.92 -34.30 21.21
N GLY A 139 33.20 -32.99 21.21
CA GLY A 139 32.43 -31.95 21.85
C GLY A 139 31.00 -32.07 21.36
N GLN A 140 30.18 -32.71 22.19
CA GLN A 140 28.86 -33.16 21.83
C GLN A 140 28.07 -32.02 21.22
N SER A 141 27.59 -32.28 20.01
CA SER A 141 26.56 -31.52 19.34
C SER A 141 25.31 -31.52 20.22
N SER A 142 25.20 -30.55 21.12
CA SER A 142 23.98 -30.30 21.88
C SER A 142 22.99 -29.57 20.98
N GLU A 143 22.17 -30.41 20.34
CA GLU A 143 20.71 -30.34 20.30
C GLU A 143 20.05 -29.01 19.91
N CYS A 144 19.59 -29.00 18.66
CA CYS A 144 18.60 -28.08 18.14
C CYS A 144 17.31 -28.17 18.97
N VAL A 145 16.97 -27.14 19.75
CA VAL A 145 15.65 -27.07 20.42
C VAL A 145 14.61 -26.61 19.40
N SER A 146 14.17 -27.55 18.55
CA SER A 146 12.87 -27.44 17.86
C SER A 146 11.81 -28.05 18.77
N ASN A 147 11.47 -27.36 19.86
CA ASN A 147 10.43 -27.85 20.76
C ASN A 147 9.05 -27.65 20.12
N VAL A 148 8.59 -28.67 19.39
CA VAL A 148 7.18 -28.89 19.12
C VAL A 148 6.64 -29.73 20.29
N SER A 149 6.25 -29.05 21.36
CA SER A 149 5.44 -29.66 22.41
C SER A 149 4.03 -29.11 22.27
N ASN A 150 3.20 -29.89 21.58
CA ASN A 150 1.77 -29.76 21.64
C ASN A 150 1.24 -30.40 22.94
N LEU A 151 0.22 -29.75 23.51
CA LEU A 151 -0.69 -30.18 24.57
C LEU A 151 -0.36 -29.78 26.03
N GLY A 152 -1.12 -28.79 26.51
CA GLY A 152 -1.22 -28.43 27.93
C GLY A 152 -2.10 -27.21 28.16
N CYS A 153 -3.41 -27.45 28.24
CA CYS A 153 -4.46 -26.49 28.57
C CYS A 153 -4.17 -25.72 29.88
N SER A 154 -4.19 -24.38 29.82
CA SER A 154 -4.88 -23.54 30.81
C SER A 154 -5.03 -22.12 30.29
N GLN A 155 -6.27 -21.62 30.39
CA GLN A 155 -6.72 -20.29 30.06
C GLN A 155 -5.93 -19.23 30.83
N ASP A 156 -5.59 -18.12 30.17
CA ASP A 156 -5.93 -16.78 30.65
C ASP A 156 -5.89 -15.79 29.48
N LEU A 157 -6.83 -14.85 29.52
CA LEU A 157 -7.27 -13.98 28.44
C LEU A 157 -6.28 -12.84 28.16
N ASN A 158 -6.27 -12.42 26.89
CA ASN A 158 -6.26 -11.03 26.42
C ASN A 158 -5.10 -10.64 25.47
N GLU A 159 -5.50 -10.16 24.29
CA GLU A 159 -4.85 -9.09 23.52
C GLU A 159 -3.50 -9.37 22.82
N SER A 160 -3.57 -9.83 21.57
CA SER A 160 -3.07 -9.08 20.40
C SER A 160 -2.92 -9.96 19.16
N ALA A 161 -3.68 -9.60 18.13
CA ALA A 161 -3.45 -9.78 16.69
C ALA A 161 -2.58 -10.97 16.19
N ASP A 162 -3.25 -11.96 15.60
CA ASP A 162 -2.67 -12.80 14.54
C ASP A 162 -3.11 -12.28 13.15
N PRO A 163 -2.19 -11.96 12.22
CA PRO A 163 -2.50 -11.86 10.80
C PRO A 163 -2.33 -13.24 10.16
N SER A 164 -3.30 -14.14 10.37
CA SER A 164 -3.36 -15.39 9.61
C SER A 164 -3.89 -15.12 8.20
N LEU A 165 -3.00 -15.12 7.20
CA LEU A 165 -3.36 -15.10 5.79
C LEU A 165 -3.89 -16.49 5.37
N LYS A 166 -5.21 -16.64 5.40
CA LYS A 166 -5.91 -17.84 4.94
C LYS A 166 -5.93 -17.87 3.41
N LEU A 167 -4.95 -18.54 2.81
CA LEU A 167 -4.98 -18.90 1.39
C LEU A 167 -6.16 -19.85 1.15
N GLY A 168 -6.97 -19.54 0.13
CA GLY A 168 -8.26 -20.15 -0.15
C GLY A 168 -8.24 -21.68 -0.29
N LEU A 169 -9.36 -22.30 0.03
CA LEU A 169 -9.59 -23.74 -0.14
C LEU A 169 -9.56 -24.12 -1.63
N PRO A 170 -9.09 -25.33 -2.00
CA PRO A 170 -9.32 -25.84 -3.34
C PRO A 170 -10.82 -26.10 -3.52
N PHE A 171 -11.37 -25.62 -4.62
CA PHE A 171 -12.72 -25.94 -5.08
C PHE A 171 -12.98 -27.45 -4.95
N SER A 172 -13.90 -27.84 -4.06
CA SER A 172 -14.54 -29.15 -4.13
C SER A 172 -15.85 -29.00 -4.88
N SER A 173 -15.87 -29.58 -6.08
CA SER A 173 -17.05 -29.87 -6.87
C SER A 173 -18.09 -30.61 -6.03
N MET A 174 -19.26 -30.00 -5.83
CA MET A 174 -20.45 -30.70 -5.33
C MET A 174 -21.62 -30.36 -6.24
N TRP A 175 -21.69 -31.10 -7.35
CA TRP A 175 -22.92 -31.35 -8.09
C TRP A 175 -23.32 -32.80 -7.85
N LYS A 176 -24.37 -33.02 -7.07
CA LYS A 176 -25.35 -34.10 -7.27
C LYS A 176 -26.60 -33.85 -6.44
#